data_AF-A0A7J8Q748-F1
#
_entry.id   AF-A0A7J8Q748-F1
#
_cell.length_a   1.000
_cell.length_b   1.000
_cell.length_c   1.000
_cell.angle_alpha   90.00
_cell.angle_beta   90.00
_cell.angle_gamma   90.00
#
_symmetry.space_group_name_H-M   'P 1'
#
loop_
_entity.id
_entity.type
_entity.pdbx_description
1 polymer ?
#
loop_
_entity_poly.entity_id
_entity_poly.type
_entity_poly.pdbx_seq_one_letter_code
_entity_poly.pdbx_strand_id
1 'polypeptide(L)'
;WWVFGLDLSLHADIDVYQFQFFSELVKTKVGENDSVIIMTHEPHWLLDWYWNNVSGENVSHLICDYLKGRCKLRIAGDLHHYMRHSCVPSEGPVHVQHLLVNGCGGAFLHPTHVFSNFSQFYGKTYECKAAYPSFDDSSRIALGNILKFRKMNWQFDFIGGIIYFILVFSIFPQCQLDHILQDDSFSGHLRSFFGTVWNSFVYMLEHSFVSLAGVVLLLMLAFTFVPSKLALKKRAIIGILHVSAHLASAVILMLLLELGLETCIRHKLLATSGYHSLYQWYQSVETEHFPDPTGLRARIEQWTFGLYPACIKYLMSAFDVP
;
A
#
# COMPACT_ATOMS: atom_id res chain seq x y z
N TRP A 1 -8.21 -39.12 -22.36
CA TRP A 1 -8.02 -37.91 -21.55
C TRP A 1 -6.55 -37.55 -21.53
N TRP A 2 -6.23 -36.26 -21.65
CA TRP A 2 -4.86 -35.73 -21.67
C TRP A 2 -4.73 -34.53 -20.74
N VAL A 3 -3.52 -34.30 -20.24
CA VAL A 3 -3.17 -33.11 -19.44
C VAL A 3 -1.96 -32.45 -20.09
N PHE A 4 -2.10 -31.20 -20.49
CA PHE A 4 -1.03 -30.39 -21.08
C PHE A 4 -0.57 -29.35 -20.07
N GLY A 5 0.66 -29.48 -19.60
CA GLY A 5 1.34 -28.43 -18.85
C GLY A 5 2.08 -27.51 -19.83
N LEU A 6 1.64 -26.26 -19.92
CA LEU A 6 2.24 -25.27 -20.80
C LEU A 6 3.10 -24.31 -19.99
N ASP A 7 4.34 -24.11 -20.43
CA ASP A 7 5.22 -23.08 -19.87
C ASP A 7 5.06 -21.80 -20.69
N LEU A 8 4.62 -20.72 -20.04
CA LEU A 8 4.36 -19.44 -20.68
C LEU A 8 5.59 -18.53 -20.73
N SER A 9 6.74 -18.99 -20.21
CA SER A 9 7.99 -18.26 -20.16
C SER A 9 7.80 -16.83 -19.59
N LEU A 10 8.66 -15.88 -19.94
CA LEU A 10 8.54 -14.46 -19.59
C LEU A 10 7.64 -13.68 -20.56
N HIS A 11 7.02 -14.34 -21.54
CA HIS A 11 6.30 -13.70 -22.65
C HIS A 11 4.77 -13.87 -22.59
N ALA A 12 4.23 -14.47 -21.52
CA ALA A 12 2.80 -14.72 -21.37
C ALA A 12 2.20 -15.56 -22.53
N ASP A 13 3.01 -16.40 -23.17
CA ASP A 13 2.62 -17.29 -24.26
C ASP A 13 3.59 -18.46 -24.40
N ILE A 14 3.17 -19.53 -25.08
CA ILE A 14 4.08 -20.60 -25.48
C ILE A 14 4.91 -20.17 -26.69
N ASP A 15 6.18 -20.57 -26.73
CA ASP A 15 7.03 -20.34 -27.89
C ASP A 15 6.66 -21.26 -29.07
N VAL A 16 7.32 -21.04 -30.21
CA VAL A 16 7.07 -21.79 -31.44
C VAL A 16 7.39 -23.28 -31.28
N TYR A 17 8.37 -23.65 -30.45
CA TYR A 17 8.77 -25.05 -30.27
C TYR A 17 7.75 -25.81 -29.41
N GLN A 18 7.30 -25.23 -28.31
CA GLN A 18 6.21 -25.76 -27.50
C GLN A 18 4.92 -25.85 -28.32
N PHE A 19 4.59 -24.80 -29.07
CA PHE A 19 3.43 -24.83 -29.97
C PHE A 19 3.53 -25.97 -30.98
N GLN A 20 4.68 -26.13 -31.65
CA GLN A 20 4.90 -27.21 -32.61
C GLN A 20 4.73 -28.58 -31.95
N PHE A 21 5.34 -28.80 -30.79
CA PHE A 21 5.23 -30.04 -30.03
C PHE A 21 3.76 -30.41 -29.71
N PHE A 22 3.02 -29.49 -29.08
CA PHE A 22 1.63 -29.77 -28.69
C PHE A 22 0.70 -29.88 -29.90
N SER A 23 0.91 -29.06 -30.93
CA SER A 23 0.10 -29.09 -32.14
C SER A 23 0.28 -30.39 -32.93
N GLU A 24 1.50 -30.95 -32.98
CA GLU A 24 1.79 -32.25 -33.57
C GLU A 24 1.22 -33.40 -32.71
N LEU A 25 1.37 -33.32 -31.38
CA LEU A 25 0.78 -34.28 -30.45
C LEU A 25 -0.75 -34.35 -30.63
N VAL A 26 -1.40 -33.20 -30.76
CA VAL A 26 -2.85 -33.08 -30.98
C VAL A 26 -3.28 -33.69 -32.32
N LYS A 27 -2.46 -33.58 -33.36
CA LYS A 27 -2.73 -34.16 -34.69
C LYS A 27 -2.50 -35.66 -34.77
N THR A 28 -1.50 -36.17 -34.04
CA THR A 28 -1.00 -37.54 -34.23
C THR A 28 -1.42 -38.51 -33.14
N LYS A 29 -1.71 -38.03 -31.92
CA LYS A 29 -1.98 -38.87 -30.74
C LYS A 29 -3.30 -38.59 -30.04
N VAL A 30 -3.74 -37.33 -29.97
CA VAL A 30 -5.01 -36.99 -29.30
C VAL A 30 -6.18 -37.30 -30.22
N GLY A 31 -7.01 -38.27 -29.84
CA GLY A 31 -8.18 -38.67 -30.63
C GLY A 31 -9.25 -37.57 -30.74
N GLU A 32 -10.20 -37.75 -31.66
CA GLU A 32 -11.29 -36.78 -31.88
C GLU A 32 -12.24 -36.68 -30.68
N ASN A 33 -12.44 -37.79 -29.97
CA ASN A 33 -13.29 -37.86 -28.77
C ASN A 33 -12.52 -37.70 -27.46
N ASP A 34 -11.20 -37.49 -27.52
CA ASP A 34 -10.40 -37.24 -26.34
C ASP A 34 -10.69 -35.85 -25.76
N SER A 35 -10.62 -35.77 -24.43
CA SER A 35 -10.69 -34.51 -23.69
C SER A 35 -9.32 -34.12 -23.15
N VAL A 36 -9.05 -32.81 -23.16
CA VAL A 36 -7.78 -32.22 -22.76
C VAL A 36 -8.00 -31.24 -21.61
N ILE A 37 -7.12 -31.31 -20.61
CA ILE A 37 -6.97 -30.30 -19.57
C ILE A 37 -5.70 -29.51 -19.87
N ILE A 38 -5.79 -28.18 -19.89
CA ILE A 38 -4.64 -27.29 -20.03
C ILE A 38 -4.30 -26.68 -18.68
N MET A 39 -3.04 -26.78 -18.29
CA MET A 39 -2.48 -26.17 -17.10
C MET A 39 -1.49 -25.08 -17.50
N THR A 40 -1.70 -23.86 -17.02
CA THR A 40 -0.75 -22.74 -17.15
C THR A 40 -0.40 -22.19 -15.77
N HIS A 41 0.72 -21.48 -15.65
CA HIS A 41 1.06 -20.81 -14.39
C HIS A 41 0.07 -19.67 -14.09
N GLU A 42 -0.12 -18.74 -15.04
CA GLU A 42 -0.97 -17.56 -14.89
C GLU A 42 -2.35 -17.70 -15.59
N PRO A 43 -3.42 -17.13 -15.01
CA PRO A 43 -4.76 -17.12 -15.59
C PRO A 43 -4.92 -15.95 -16.56
N HIS A 44 -4.20 -15.96 -17.68
CA HIS A 44 -4.22 -14.82 -18.63
C HIS A 44 -5.61 -14.46 -19.14
N TRP A 45 -6.54 -15.41 -19.27
CA TRP A 45 -7.92 -15.09 -19.65
C TRP A 45 -8.59 -14.09 -18.69
N LEU A 46 -8.22 -14.14 -17.40
CA LEU A 46 -8.76 -13.28 -16.35
C LEU A 46 -7.93 -12.00 -16.22
N LEU A 47 -6.59 -12.12 -16.28
CA LEU A 47 -5.68 -10.98 -16.18
C LEU A 47 -5.79 -10.05 -17.39
N ASP A 48 -5.90 -10.59 -18.60
CA ASP A 48 -6.07 -9.82 -19.83
C ASP A 48 -7.41 -9.09 -19.84
N TRP A 49 -8.48 -9.74 -19.37
CA TRP A 49 -9.76 -9.07 -19.18
C TRP A 49 -9.65 -7.89 -18.20
N TYR A 50 -8.99 -8.10 -17.05
CA TYR A 50 -8.84 -7.07 -16.02
C TYR A 50 -8.00 -5.87 -16.50
N TRP A 51 -6.92 -6.14 -17.22
CA TRP A 51 -6.01 -5.11 -17.73
C TRP A 51 -6.41 -4.56 -19.10
N ASN A 52 -7.49 -5.06 -19.71
CA ASN A 52 -7.89 -4.78 -21.09
C ASN A 52 -6.72 -4.98 -22.07
N ASN A 53 -6.08 -6.13 -21.97
CA ASN A 53 -4.94 -6.55 -22.77
C ASN A 53 -5.29 -7.82 -23.57
N VAL A 54 -4.41 -8.25 -24.48
CA VAL A 54 -4.50 -9.55 -25.15
C VAL A 54 -3.11 -10.20 -25.12
N SER A 55 -3.04 -11.44 -24.65
CA SER A 55 -1.83 -12.27 -24.65
C SER A 55 -2.17 -13.72 -25.02
N GLY A 56 -1.15 -14.57 -25.15
CA GLY A 56 -1.36 -16.00 -25.41
C GLY A 56 -1.92 -16.30 -26.80
N GLU A 57 -1.37 -15.71 -27.87
CA GLU A 57 -1.82 -15.93 -29.24
C GLU A 57 -1.62 -17.39 -29.66
N ASN A 58 -0.44 -17.98 -29.37
CA ASN A 58 -0.13 -19.37 -29.70
C ASN A 58 -0.97 -20.34 -28.87
N VAL A 59 -1.15 -20.06 -27.57
CA VAL A 59 -2.07 -20.84 -26.72
C VAL A 59 -3.50 -20.77 -27.27
N SER A 60 -3.95 -19.59 -27.69
CA SER A 60 -5.29 -19.42 -28.26
C SER A 60 -5.46 -20.19 -29.56
N HIS A 61 -4.48 -20.14 -30.46
CA HIS A 61 -4.46 -20.91 -31.71
C HIS A 61 -4.44 -22.43 -31.44
N LEU A 62 -3.67 -22.90 -30.45
CA LEU A 62 -3.65 -24.31 -30.04
C LEU A 62 -5.03 -24.76 -29.53
N ILE A 63 -5.72 -23.93 -28.74
CA ILE A 63 -7.04 -24.25 -28.19
C ILE A 63 -8.13 -24.19 -29.26
N CYS A 64 -8.19 -23.09 -30.01
CA CYS A 64 -9.27 -22.81 -30.94
C CYS A 64 -9.17 -23.66 -32.20
N ASP A 65 -7.98 -23.74 -32.80
CA ASP A 65 -7.80 -24.28 -34.15
C ASP A 65 -7.31 -25.73 -34.17
N TYR A 66 -6.62 -26.18 -33.12
CA TYR A 66 -6.11 -27.56 -33.03
C TYR A 66 -6.96 -28.43 -32.12
N LEU A 67 -7.26 -27.99 -30.89
CA LEU A 67 -8.10 -28.76 -29.98
C LEU A 67 -9.58 -28.73 -30.35
N LYS A 68 -10.08 -27.67 -31.01
CA LYS A 68 -11.43 -27.58 -31.57
C LYS A 68 -12.54 -28.05 -30.61
N GLY A 69 -12.52 -27.57 -29.36
CA GLY A 69 -13.52 -27.89 -28.33
C GLY A 69 -13.24 -29.13 -27.47
N ARG A 70 -12.08 -29.77 -27.68
CA ARG A 70 -11.57 -30.85 -26.81
C ARG A 70 -10.99 -30.36 -25.49
N CYS A 71 -10.69 -29.06 -25.35
CA CYS A 71 -10.28 -28.50 -24.06
C CYS A 71 -11.49 -28.41 -23.12
N LYS A 72 -11.55 -29.27 -22.09
CA LYS A 72 -12.66 -29.28 -21.11
C LYS A 72 -12.38 -28.42 -19.90
N LEU A 73 -11.11 -28.26 -19.53
CA LEU A 73 -10.70 -27.46 -18.39
C LEU A 73 -9.41 -26.73 -18.72
N ARG A 74 -9.39 -25.41 -18.50
CA ARG A 74 -8.17 -24.63 -18.40
C ARG A 74 -7.99 -24.22 -16.94
N ILE A 75 -6.89 -24.61 -16.33
CA ILE A 75 -6.56 -24.33 -14.94
C ILE A 75 -5.27 -23.51 -14.86
N ALA A 76 -5.25 -22.55 -13.94
CA ALA A 76 -4.05 -21.79 -13.60
C ALA A 76 -3.96 -21.46 -12.12
N GLY A 77 -2.77 -21.05 -11.69
CA GLY A 77 -2.46 -20.57 -10.35
C GLY A 77 -2.24 -19.06 -10.35
N ASP A 78 -1.12 -18.63 -9.76
CA ASP A 78 -0.63 -17.24 -9.61
C ASP A 78 -1.54 -16.31 -8.78
N LEU A 79 -2.81 -16.19 -9.18
CA LEU A 79 -3.81 -15.56 -8.36
C LEU A 79 -4.15 -16.44 -7.15
N HIS A 80 -3.66 -16.04 -5.97
CA HIS A 80 -3.89 -16.67 -4.67
C HIS A 80 -5.33 -16.58 -4.16
N HIS A 81 -6.25 -17.14 -4.94
CA HIS A 81 -7.63 -17.39 -4.59
C HIS A 81 -8.12 -18.61 -5.39
N TYR A 82 -9.34 -19.05 -5.09
CA TYR A 82 -10.05 -20.01 -5.91
C TYR A 82 -11.14 -19.30 -6.69
N MET A 83 -11.29 -19.62 -7.97
CA MET A 83 -12.35 -19.09 -8.81
C MET A 83 -12.68 -20.04 -9.95
N ARG A 84 -13.94 -20.47 -10.06
CA ARG A 84 -14.40 -21.39 -11.11
C ARG A 84 -15.48 -20.74 -11.96
N HIS A 85 -15.21 -20.62 -13.25
CA HIS A 85 -16.19 -20.24 -14.24
C HIS A 85 -16.58 -21.43 -15.12
N SER A 86 -17.83 -21.46 -15.54
CA SER A 86 -18.35 -22.46 -16.49
C SER A 86 -19.02 -21.76 -17.65
N CYS A 87 -18.79 -22.27 -18.86
CA CYS A 87 -19.45 -21.75 -20.05
C CYS A 87 -20.96 -21.92 -19.91
N VAL A 88 -21.72 -20.87 -20.21
CA VAL A 88 -23.17 -20.92 -20.32
C VAL A 88 -23.53 -21.60 -21.65
N PRO A 89 -24.48 -22.56 -21.67
CA PRO A 89 -24.93 -23.19 -22.91
C PRO A 89 -25.39 -22.14 -23.94
N SER A 90 -24.82 -22.20 -25.14
CA SER A 90 -25.11 -21.27 -26.24
C SER A 90 -24.78 -21.90 -27.60
N GLU A 91 -25.42 -21.42 -28.66
CA GLU A 91 -25.19 -21.87 -30.04
C GLU A 91 -23.73 -21.67 -30.49
N GLY A 92 -23.18 -22.65 -31.20
CA GLY A 92 -21.80 -22.63 -31.72
C GLY A 92 -20.74 -23.29 -30.80
N PRO A 93 -19.51 -23.49 -31.31
CA PRO A 93 -18.49 -24.30 -30.65
C PRO A 93 -18.02 -23.68 -29.32
N VAL A 94 -17.91 -24.52 -28.29
CA VAL A 94 -17.32 -24.15 -27.00
C VAL A 94 -15.87 -24.59 -26.98
N HIS A 95 -14.95 -23.63 -27.03
CA HIS A 95 -13.51 -23.93 -27.05
C HIS A 95 -12.98 -24.44 -25.70
N VAL A 96 -13.53 -23.91 -24.59
CA VAL A 96 -13.17 -24.31 -23.22
C VAL A 96 -14.45 -24.43 -22.38
N GLN A 97 -14.68 -25.56 -21.72
CA GLN A 97 -15.90 -25.72 -20.93
C GLN A 97 -15.81 -25.04 -19.55
N HIS A 98 -14.67 -25.18 -18.89
CA HIS A 98 -14.43 -24.65 -17.54
C HIS A 98 -13.11 -23.88 -17.47
N LEU A 99 -13.15 -22.73 -16.79
CA LEU A 99 -11.98 -21.94 -16.45
C LEU A 99 -11.81 -21.98 -14.93
N LEU A 100 -10.63 -22.35 -14.46
CA LEU A 100 -10.35 -22.53 -13.05
C LEU A 100 -9.08 -21.79 -12.65
N VAL A 101 -9.21 -20.90 -11.67
CA VAL A 101 -8.08 -20.34 -10.94
C VAL A 101 -8.02 -21.07 -9.60
N ASN A 102 -6.86 -21.63 -9.28
CA ASN A 102 -6.61 -22.28 -8.00
C ASN A 102 -5.16 -22.02 -7.56
N GLY A 103 -4.91 -20.80 -7.05
CA GLY A 103 -3.61 -20.39 -6.49
C GLY A 103 -3.54 -20.53 -4.97
N CYS A 104 -4.40 -21.34 -4.35
CA CYS A 104 -4.53 -21.49 -2.89
C CYS A 104 -3.37 -22.29 -2.23
N GLY A 105 -2.13 -22.10 -2.68
CA GLY A 105 -0.95 -22.85 -2.21
C GLY A 105 -0.39 -22.42 -0.84
N GLY A 106 -0.91 -21.35 -0.23
CA GLY A 106 -0.51 -20.89 1.11
C GLY A 106 0.08 -19.48 1.19
N ALA A 107 0.25 -18.79 0.05
CA ALA A 107 0.68 -17.39 0.01
C ALA A 107 -0.46 -16.41 0.39
N PHE A 108 -0.15 -15.11 0.43
CA PHE A 108 -1.10 -14.06 0.77
C PHE A 108 -2.28 -14.00 -0.21
N LEU A 109 -3.47 -13.66 0.26
CA LEU A 109 -4.71 -13.76 -0.51
C LEU A 109 -4.86 -12.64 -1.56
N HIS A 110 -5.16 -13.00 -2.81
CA HIS A 110 -5.52 -12.05 -3.87
C HIS A 110 -7.04 -11.80 -3.91
N PRO A 111 -7.50 -10.58 -4.24
CA PRO A 111 -8.92 -10.25 -4.22
C PRO A 111 -9.69 -10.94 -5.35
N THR A 112 -10.80 -11.60 -5.02
CA THR A 112 -11.78 -12.11 -5.99
C THR A 112 -12.78 -11.05 -6.48
N HIS A 113 -13.14 -10.05 -5.66
CA HIS A 113 -14.20 -9.08 -5.97
C HIS A 113 -13.87 -8.18 -7.17
N VAL A 114 -12.58 -7.93 -7.44
CA VAL A 114 -12.14 -7.14 -8.60
C VAL A 114 -12.42 -7.83 -9.95
N PHE A 115 -12.72 -9.14 -9.91
CA PHE A 115 -13.01 -9.97 -11.07
C PHE A 115 -14.50 -10.32 -11.21
N SER A 116 -15.39 -9.72 -10.40
CA SER A 116 -16.82 -10.08 -10.36
C SER A 116 -17.55 -9.92 -11.70
N ASN A 117 -17.05 -9.03 -12.56
CA ASN A 117 -17.68 -8.68 -13.84
C ASN A 117 -17.13 -9.50 -15.01
N PHE A 118 -16.17 -10.40 -14.77
CA PHE A 118 -15.67 -11.30 -15.80
C PHE A 118 -16.77 -12.25 -16.25
N SER A 119 -17.08 -12.24 -17.55
CA SER A 119 -18.21 -13.00 -18.09
C SER A 119 -18.03 -13.46 -19.53
N GLN A 120 -16.94 -13.09 -20.22
CA GLN A 120 -16.74 -13.42 -21.62
C GLN A 120 -15.33 -13.94 -21.88
N PHE A 121 -15.23 -15.00 -22.69
CA PHE A 121 -13.96 -15.55 -23.15
C PHE A 121 -14.17 -16.30 -24.48
N TYR A 122 -13.29 -16.07 -25.46
CA TYR A 122 -13.41 -16.60 -26.84
C TYR A 122 -14.83 -16.49 -27.42
N GLY A 123 -15.46 -15.32 -27.27
CA GLY A 123 -16.80 -15.05 -27.79
C GLY A 123 -17.95 -15.78 -27.09
N LYS A 124 -17.69 -16.50 -26.00
CA LYS A 124 -18.70 -17.22 -25.21
C LYS A 124 -18.89 -16.59 -23.83
N THR A 125 -20.10 -16.73 -23.29
CA THR A 125 -20.46 -16.26 -21.96
C THR A 125 -20.13 -17.30 -20.89
N TYR A 126 -19.58 -16.84 -19.77
CA TYR A 126 -19.21 -17.66 -18.62
C TYR A 126 -19.88 -17.12 -17.36
N GLU A 127 -20.25 -18.04 -16.48
CA GLU A 127 -20.80 -17.74 -15.16
C GLU A 127 -19.83 -18.20 -14.08
N CYS A 128 -19.55 -17.32 -13.11
CA CYS A 128 -18.81 -17.70 -11.91
C CYS A 128 -19.65 -18.63 -11.05
N LYS A 129 -19.23 -19.89 -10.92
CA LYS A 129 -19.95 -20.91 -10.14
C LYS A 129 -19.51 -20.99 -8.69
N ALA A 130 -18.27 -20.59 -8.41
CA ALA A 130 -17.72 -20.58 -7.05
C ALA A 130 -16.46 -19.70 -7.01
N ALA A 131 -16.28 -18.98 -5.90
CA ALA A 131 -15.08 -18.23 -5.60
C ALA A 131 -14.76 -18.33 -4.11
N TYR A 132 -13.47 -18.43 -3.77
CA TYR A 132 -12.99 -18.34 -2.40
C TYR A 132 -11.80 -17.38 -2.32
N PRO A 133 -11.88 -16.30 -1.52
CA PRO A 133 -13.06 -15.87 -0.76
C PRO A 133 -14.24 -15.50 -1.68
N SER A 134 -15.46 -15.50 -1.13
CA SER A 134 -16.63 -14.93 -1.83
C SER A 134 -16.37 -13.45 -2.16
N PHE A 135 -17.08 -12.87 -3.12
CA PHE A 135 -16.87 -11.47 -3.51
C PHE A 135 -17.11 -10.50 -2.34
N ASP A 136 -18.13 -10.75 -1.53
CA ASP A 136 -18.44 -9.91 -0.37
C ASP A 136 -17.37 -10.03 0.72
N ASP A 137 -16.92 -11.26 1.02
CA ASP A 137 -15.85 -11.48 1.99
C ASP A 137 -14.54 -10.87 1.53
N SER A 138 -14.23 -11.00 0.24
CA SER A 138 -13.06 -10.42 -0.41
C SER A 138 -13.03 -8.89 -0.28
N SER A 139 -14.15 -8.22 -0.54
CA SER A 139 -14.30 -6.78 -0.38
C SER A 139 -14.16 -6.37 1.09
N ARG A 140 -14.77 -7.11 2.02
CA ARG A 140 -14.67 -6.86 3.46
C ARG A 140 -13.24 -7.04 3.98
N ILE A 141 -12.52 -8.05 3.52
CA ILE A 141 -11.11 -8.28 3.86
C ILE A 141 -10.26 -7.12 3.35
N ALA A 142 -10.47 -6.70 2.10
CA ALA A 142 -9.75 -5.57 1.51
C ALA A 142 -9.97 -4.26 2.29
N LEU A 143 -11.20 -3.97 2.71
CA LEU A 143 -11.49 -2.80 3.55
C LEU A 143 -10.78 -2.87 4.90
N GLY A 144 -10.72 -4.07 5.50
CA GLY A 144 -10.00 -4.30 6.75
C GLY A 144 -8.49 -4.07 6.67
N ASN A 145 -7.89 -4.13 5.47
CA ASN A 145 -6.45 -3.91 5.30
C ASN A 145 -6.02 -2.48 5.62
N ILE A 146 -6.91 -1.48 5.52
CA ILE A 146 -6.57 -0.07 5.85
C ILE A 146 -5.97 0.05 7.26
N LEU A 147 -6.53 -0.67 8.23
CA LEU A 147 -6.06 -0.66 9.62
C LEU A 147 -5.12 -1.83 9.94
N LYS A 148 -5.43 -3.02 9.42
CA LYS A 148 -4.66 -4.24 9.71
C LYS A 148 -3.25 -4.20 9.13
N PHE A 149 -3.09 -3.63 7.92
CA PHE A 149 -1.78 -3.53 7.28
C PHE A 149 -0.81 -2.73 8.14
N ARG A 150 -1.24 -1.55 8.62
CA ARG A 150 -0.44 -0.73 9.52
C ARG A 150 -0.10 -1.45 10.83
N LYS A 151 -1.07 -2.14 11.45
CA LYS A 151 -0.87 -2.86 12.71
C LYS A 151 0.19 -3.97 12.58
N MET A 152 0.21 -4.70 11.46
CA MET A 152 1.17 -5.77 11.23
C MET A 152 2.54 -5.23 10.76
N ASN A 153 2.56 -4.08 10.09
CA ASN A 153 3.75 -3.49 9.49
C ASN A 153 4.15 -2.17 10.17
N TRP A 154 4.05 -2.08 11.50
CA TRP A 154 4.34 -0.83 12.23
C TRP A 154 5.77 -0.31 12.01
N GLN A 155 6.72 -1.18 11.66
CA GLN A 155 8.09 -0.80 11.30
C GLN A 155 8.13 0.14 10.08
N PHE A 156 7.14 0.03 9.18
CA PHE A 156 6.98 0.94 8.06
C PHE A 156 6.72 2.39 8.51
N ASP A 157 6.06 2.59 9.66
CA ASP A 157 5.81 3.93 10.20
C ASP A 157 7.13 4.63 10.59
N PHE A 158 8.15 3.88 11.04
CA PHE A 158 9.46 4.45 11.36
C PHE A 158 10.18 4.97 10.11
N ILE A 159 10.20 4.15 9.05
CA ILE A 159 10.77 4.55 7.75
C ILE A 159 9.96 5.74 7.17
N GLY A 160 8.63 5.67 7.24
CA GLY A 160 7.74 6.76 6.84
C GLY A 160 8.01 8.06 7.61
N GLY A 161 8.29 7.98 8.91
CA GLY A 161 8.68 9.11 9.76
C GLY A 161 9.99 9.75 9.30
N ILE A 162 11.02 8.95 8.97
CA ILE A 162 12.28 9.46 8.40
C ILE A 162 12.02 10.16 7.06
N ILE A 163 11.21 9.55 6.19
CA ILE A 163 10.84 10.17 4.91
C ILE A 163 10.14 11.51 5.15
N TYR A 164 9.15 11.55 6.05
CA TYR A 164 8.41 12.78 6.38
C TYR A 164 9.33 13.85 6.95
N PHE A 165 10.26 13.47 7.83
CA PHE A 165 11.25 14.38 8.36
C PHE A 165 12.10 14.99 7.24
N ILE A 166 12.61 14.19 6.30
CA ILE A 166 13.36 14.69 5.14
C ILE A 166 12.50 15.65 4.30
N LEU A 167 11.22 15.34 4.09
CA LEU A 167 10.31 16.21 3.31
C LEU A 167 10.17 17.61 3.91
N VAL A 168 10.26 17.76 5.23
CA VAL A 168 10.10 19.07 5.90
C VAL A 168 11.37 19.60 6.56
N PHE A 169 12.49 18.87 6.47
CA PHE A 169 13.71 19.16 7.24
C PHE A 169 14.21 20.60 7.07
N SER A 170 14.22 21.09 5.83
CA SER A 170 14.69 22.45 5.51
C SER A 170 13.69 23.56 5.88
N ILE A 171 12.51 23.19 6.36
CA ILE A 171 11.45 24.13 6.76
C ILE A 171 11.54 24.44 8.26
N PHE A 172 12.21 23.58 9.05
CA PHE A 172 12.47 23.85 10.46
C PHE A 172 13.54 24.94 10.67
N PRO A 173 13.42 25.77 11.71
CA PRO A 173 12.21 26.05 12.50
C PRO A 173 11.31 27.09 11.81
N GLN A 174 9.99 27.00 11.93
CA GLN A 174 9.12 28.13 11.59
C GLN A 174 9.15 29.17 12.72
N CYS A 175 9.29 30.44 12.33
CA CYS A 175 9.27 31.56 13.26
C CYS A 175 7.86 32.14 13.41
N GLN A 176 7.51 32.58 14.62
CA GLN A 176 6.31 33.39 14.91
C GLN A 176 4.97 32.72 14.56
N LEU A 177 4.76 31.48 15.00
CA LEU A 177 3.48 30.75 14.81
C LEU A 177 2.31 31.32 15.61
N ASP A 178 2.56 32.24 16.55
CA ASP A 178 1.55 32.86 17.41
C ASP A 178 0.35 33.47 16.65
N HIS A 179 0.56 33.98 15.43
CA HIS A 179 -0.51 34.53 14.60
C HIS A 179 -1.61 33.51 14.26
N ILE A 180 -1.33 32.21 14.34
CA ILE A 180 -2.33 31.14 14.15
C ILE A 180 -3.33 31.09 15.31
N LEU A 181 -2.93 31.53 16.51
CA LEU A 181 -3.71 31.44 17.75
C LEU A 181 -4.28 32.80 18.21
N GLN A 182 -4.13 33.85 17.42
CA GLN A 182 -4.52 35.22 17.79
C GLN A 182 -5.96 35.60 17.41
N ASP A 183 -6.63 34.83 16.55
CA ASP A 183 -7.98 35.15 16.08
C ASP A 183 -9.07 34.70 17.06
N ASP A 184 -10.07 35.54 17.33
CA ASP A 184 -11.15 35.19 18.26
C ASP A 184 -12.14 34.13 17.71
N SER A 185 -12.00 33.73 16.45
CA SER A 185 -12.93 32.80 15.78
C SER A 185 -12.26 31.52 15.29
N PHE A 186 -12.96 30.39 15.42
CA PHE A 186 -12.48 29.09 14.93
C PHE A 186 -12.19 29.09 13.41
N SER A 187 -13.00 29.82 12.63
CA SER A 187 -12.77 30.00 11.20
C SER A 187 -11.51 30.83 10.90
N GLY A 188 -11.19 31.82 11.75
CA GLY A 188 -9.97 32.61 11.66
C GLY A 188 -8.73 31.74 11.88
N HIS A 189 -8.74 30.95 12.96
CA HIS A 189 -7.69 29.97 13.24
C HIS A 189 -7.45 28.99 12.09
N LEU A 190 -8.52 28.40 11.52
CA LEU A 190 -8.39 27.49 10.38
C LEU A 190 -7.81 28.19 9.14
N ARG A 191 -8.27 29.41 8.85
CA ARG A 191 -7.76 30.18 7.72
C ARG A 191 -6.29 30.53 7.88
N SER A 192 -5.90 30.97 9.07
CA SER A 192 -4.51 31.28 9.42
C SER A 192 -3.64 30.03 9.29
N PHE A 193 -4.06 28.91 9.88
CA PHE A 193 -3.36 27.63 9.79
C PHE A 193 -3.14 27.15 8.34
N PHE A 194 -4.20 27.09 7.52
CA PHE A 194 -4.06 26.67 6.13
C PHE A 194 -3.29 27.68 5.27
N GLY A 195 -3.35 28.97 5.62
CA GLY A 195 -2.49 30.00 5.04
C GLY A 195 -1.01 29.72 5.31
N THR A 196 -0.66 29.36 6.55
CA THR A 196 0.70 28.99 6.94
C THR A 196 1.16 27.71 6.25
N VAL A 197 0.32 26.67 6.19
CA VAL A 197 0.59 25.44 5.41
C VAL A 197 0.95 25.78 3.96
N TRP A 198 0.17 26.66 3.32
CA TRP A 198 0.43 27.07 1.94
C TRP A 198 1.74 27.85 1.80
N ASN A 199 2.00 28.79 2.70
CA ASN A 199 3.24 29.56 2.71
C ASN A 199 4.47 28.66 2.91
N SER A 200 4.42 27.71 3.85
CA SER A 200 5.50 26.73 4.06
C SER A 200 5.70 25.83 2.83
N PHE A 201 4.63 25.46 2.13
CA PHE A 201 4.73 24.72 0.87
C PHE A 201 5.42 25.52 -0.24
N VAL A 202 5.04 26.79 -0.44
CA VAL A 202 5.69 27.67 -1.42
C VAL A 202 7.16 27.89 -1.05
N TYR A 203 7.45 28.17 0.22
CA TYR A 203 8.81 28.33 0.71
C TYR A 203 9.68 27.11 0.44
N MET A 204 9.14 25.90 0.67
CA MET A 204 9.84 24.66 0.38
C MET A 204 10.23 24.54 -1.10
N LEU A 205 9.33 24.90 -2.02
CA LEU A 205 9.60 24.82 -3.46
C LEU A 205 10.66 25.84 -3.91
N GLU A 206 10.68 27.02 -3.31
CA GLU A 206 11.54 28.12 -3.76
C GLU A 206 12.93 28.11 -3.11
N HIS A 207 13.02 27.73 -1.83
CA HIS A 207 14.21 27.98 -1.00
C HIS A 207 14.83 26.73 -0.36
N SER A 208 14.14 25.58 -0.36
CA SER A 208 14.57 24.40 0.41
C SER A 208 15.15 23.28 -0.47
N PHE A 209 16.48 23.29 -0.69
CA PHE A 209 17.14 22.32 -1.55
C PHE A 209 17.02 20.85 -1.10
N VAL A 210 17.16 20.55 0.21
CA VAL A 210 17.13 19.17 0.73
C VAL A 210 15.71 18.61 0.69
N SER A 211 14.74 19.35 1.21
CA SER A 211 13.32 18.98 1.16
C SER A 211 12.82 18.81 -0.28
N LEU A 212 13.19 19.73 -1.19
CA LEU A 212 12.84 19.63 -2.60
C LEU A 212 13.44 18.38 -3.26
N ALA A 213 14.71 18.07 -2.98
CA ALA A 213 15.34 16.84 -3.46
C ALA A 213 14.61 15.58 -2.95
N GLY A 214 14.16 15.59 -1.69
CA GLY A 214 13.33 14.54 -1.11
C GLY A 214 12.00 14.37 -1.83
N VAL A 215 11.30 15.47 -2.13
CA VAL A 215 10.03 15.47 -2.89
C VAL A 215 10.24 14.91 -4.31
N VAL A 216 11.29 15.34 -5.02
CA VAL A 216 11.60 14.87 -6.37
C VAL A 216 11.92 13.38 -6.36
N LEU A 217 12.73 12.92 -5.41
CA LEU A 217 13.05 11.49 -5.27
C LEU A 217 11.79 10.67 -4.98
N LEU A 218 10.94 11.14 -4.06
CA LEU A 218 9.68 10.46 -3.74
C LEU A 218 8.75 10.42 -4.96
N LEU A 219 8.72 11.47 -5.79
CA LEU A 219 7.93 11.51 -7.03
C LEU A 219 8.45 10.51 -8.06
N MET A 220 9.77 10.44 -8.25
CA MET A 220 10.39 9.45 -9.13
C MET A 220 10.06 8.03 -8.67
N LEU A 221 10.23 7.74 -7.39
CA LEU A 221 9.88 6.45 -6.81
C LEU A 221 8.40 6.14 -7.00
N ALA A 222 7.50 7.05 -6.60
CA ALA A 222 6.05 6.87 -6.75
C ALA A 222 5.67 6.55 -8.19
N PHE A 223 6.22 7.28 -9.17
CA PHE A 223 5.99 7.03 -10.60
C PHE A 223 6.51 5.65 -11.07
N THR A 224 7.68 5.22 -10.59
CA THR A 224 8.25 3.92 -10.93
C THR A 224 7.49 2.75 -10.31
N PHE A 225 6.92 2.92 -9.11
CA PHE A 225 6.13 1.89 -8.42
C PHE A 225 4.72 1.72 -8.99
N VAL A 226 4.15 2.72 -9.70
CA VAL A 226 2.87 2.52 -10.40
C VAL A 226 3.05 1.49 -11.53
N PRO A 227 2.21 0.44 -11.60
CA PRO A 227 2.34 -0.63 -12.59
C PRO A 227 2.51 -0.12 -14.03
N SER A 228 3.46 -0.72 -14.75
CA SER A 228 3.78 -0.38 -16.14
C SER A 228 2.63 -0.64 -17.12
N LYS A 229 1.67 -1.51 -16.76
CA LYS A 229 0.44 -1.77 -17.53
C LYS A 229 -0.50 -0.55 -17.60
N LEU A 230 -0.33 0.45 -16.74
CA LEU A 230 -1.10 1.69 -16.80
C LEU A 230 -0.46 2.70 -17.77
N ALA A 231 -1.30 3.42 -18.51
CA ALA A 231 -0.86 4.50 -19.40
C ALA A 231 0.00 5.54 -18.66
N LEU A 232 1.02 6.08 -19.34
CA LEU A 232 1.98 7.04 -18.77
C LEU A 232 1.29 8.22 -18.05
N LYS A 233 0.21 8.73 -18.63
CA LYS A 233 -0.61 9.81 -18.04
C LYS A 233 -1.22 9.40 -16.69
N LYS A 234 -1.79 8.19 -16.60
CA LYS A 234 -2.39 7.68 -15.34
C LYS A 234 -1.31 7.48 -14.29
N ARG A 235 -0.14 6.97 -14.68
CA ARG A 235 1.01 6.80 -13.78
C ARG A 235 1.49 8.13 -13.20
N ALA A 236 1.61 9.16 -14.04
CA ALA A 236 1.95 10.51 -13.62
C ALA A 236 0.91 11.08 -12.63
N ILE A 237 -0.39 10.97 -12.96
CA ILE A 237 -1.48 11.47 -12.10
C ILE A 237 -1.45 10.79 -10.73
N ILE A 238 -1.35 9.46 -10.68
CA ILE A 238 -1.31 8.70 -9.43
C ILE A 238 -0.07 9.08 -8.60
N GLY A 239 1.11 9.16 -9.24
CA GLY A 239 2.34 9.56 -8.57
C GLY A 239 2.25 10.96 -7.96
N ILE A 240 1.78 11.94 -8.73
CA ILE A 240 1.61 13.33 -8.26
C ILE A 240 0.63 13.39 -7.10
N LEU A 241 -0.55 12.77 -7.21
CA LEU A 241 -1.55 12.77 -6.13
C LEU A 241 -1.01 12.13 -4.85
N HIS A 242 -0.27 11.02 -4.99
CA HIS A 242 0.32 10.32 -3.86
C HIS A 242 1.37 11.17 -3.15
N VAL A 243 2.32 11.77 -3.89
CA VAL A 243 3.34 12.65 -3.31
C VAL A 243 2.73 13.89 -2.68
N SER A 244 1.75 14.53 -3.34
CA SER A 244 1.04 15.69 -2.79
C SER A 244 0.35 15.36 -1.47
N ALA A 245 -0.26 14.17 -1.33
CA ALA A 245 -0.89 13.75 -0.09
C ALA A 245 0.13 13.56 1.05
N HIS A 246 1.28 12.93 0.76
CA HIS A 246 2.35 12.75 1.74
C HIS A 246 3.00 14.07 2.14
N LEU A 247 3.26 14.94 1.17
CA LEU A 247 3.84 16.26 1.43
C LEU A 247 2.91 17.14 2.25
N ALA A 248 1.62 17.22 1.90
CA ALA A 248 0.63 17.95 2.69
C ALA A 248 0.56 17.42 4.12
N SER A 249 0.56 16.09 4.29
CA SER A 249 0.56 15.46 5.61
C SER A 249 1.83 15.81 6.41
N ALA A 250 3.00 15.79 5.78
CA ALA A 250 4.27 16.10 6.43
C ALA A 250 4.32 17.56 6.89
N VAL A 251 3.92 18.52 6.04
CA VAL A 251 3.85 19.95 6.40
C VAL A 251 2.85 20.19 7.53
N ILE A 252 1.66 19.60 7.47
CA ILE A 252 0.65 19.72 8.53
C ILE A 252 1.18 19.17 9.85
N LEU A 253 1.79 17.98 9.85
CA LEU A 253 2.34 17.38 11.07
C LEU A 253 3.49 18.19 11.66
N MET A 254 4.35 18.75 10.80
CA MET A 254 5.42 19.64 11.22
C MET A 254 4.87 20.90 11.90
N LEU A 255 3.89 21.57 11.28
CA LEU A 255 3.27 22.77 11.88
C LEU A 255 2.53 22.45 13.18
N LEU A 256 1.86 21.30 13.27
CA LEU A 256 1.23 20.88 14.53
C LEU A 256 2.26 20.61 15.64
N LEU A 257 3.40 20.01 15.28
CA LEU A 257 4.51 19.81 16.22
C LEU A 257 5.06 21.15 16.70
N GLU A 258 5.39 22.06 15.79
CA GLU A 258 5.94 23.37 16.15
C GLU A 258 4.93 24.26 16.88
N LEU A 259 3.65 24.22 16.53
CA LEU A 259 2.59 24.92 17.26
C LEU A 259 2.46 24.38 18.69
N GLY A 260 2.61 23.07 18.87
CA GLY A 260 2.67 22.44 20.19
C GLY A 260 3.87 22.93 21.01
N LEU A 261 5.05 23.02 20.38
CA LEU A 261 6.25 23.56 21.01
C LEU A 261 6.09 25.04 21.38
N GLU A 262 5.61 25.87 20.47
CA GLU A 262 5.36 27.30 20.68
C GLU A 262 4.36 27.52 21.83
N THR A 263 3.28 26.73 21.87
CA THR A 263 2.30 26.77 22.97
C THR A 263 2.95 26.44 24.30
N CYS A 264 3.80 25.41 24.35
CA CYS A 264 4.56 25.06 25.55
C CYS A 264 5.52 26.17 25.98
N ILE A 265 6.22 26.82 25.04
CA ILE A 265 7.12 27.96 25.32
C ILE A 265 6.31 29.14 25.89
N ARG A 266 5.20 29.50 25.24
CA ARG A 266 4.33 30.61 25.66
C ARG A 266 3.75 30.42 27.06
N HIS A 267 3.36 29.19 27.39
CA HIS A 267 2.89 28.83 28.73
C HIS A 267 4.00 28.58 29.74
N LYS A 268 5.25 28.89 29.39
CA LYS A 268 6.42 28.72 30.27
C LYS A 268 6.62 27.26 30.73
N LEU A 269 6.27 26.30 29.88
CA LEU A 269 6.47 24.86 30.09
C LEU A 269 7.80 24.37 29.49
N LEU A 270 8.29 25.04 28.45
CA LEU A 270 9.58 24.78 27.79
C LEU A 270 10.39 26.09 27.66
N ALA A 271 11.72 25.99 27.59
CA ALA A 271 12.65 27.10 27.36
C ALA A 271 12.58 28.28 28.36
N THR A 272 12.35 28.00 29.65
CA THR A 272 12.09 29.05 30.65
C THR A 272 13.27 29.49 31.50
N SER A 273 14.32 28.68 31.66
CA SER A 273 15.64 29.12 32.14
C SER A 273 16.61 27.94 32.33
N GLY A 274 17.71 27.93 31.56
CA GLY A 274 18.89 27.08 31.82
C GLY A 274 18.72 25.57 31.63
N TYR A 275 19.83 24.84 31.78
CA TYR A 275 19.85 23.37 31.73
C TYR A 275 18.91 22.78 32.79
N HIS A 276 18.13 21.75 32.41
CA HIS A 276 17.18 21.03 33.26
C HIS A 276 15.88 21.78 33.59
N SER A 277 15.49 22.80 32.82
CA SER A 277 14.26 23.57 33.05
C SER A 277 12.99 22.70 33.00
N LEU A 278 12.91 21.77 32.04
CA LEU A 278 11.81 20.82 31.91
C LEU A 278 11.76 19.84 33.09
N TYR A 279 12.93 19.42 33.58
CA TYR A 279 13.02 18.54 34.75
C TYR A 279 12.56 19.25 36.04
N GLN A 280 12.92 20.53 36.21
CA GLN A 280 12.48 21.34 37.35
C GLN A 280 10.96 21.56 37.32
N TRP A 281 10.40 21.85 36.14
CA TRP A 281 8.95 21.95 35.96
C TRP A 281 8.25 20.62 36.27
N TYR A 282 8.78 19.50 35.76
CA TYR A 282 8.26 18.17 36.09
C TYR A 282 8.23 17.95 37.60
N GLN A 283 9.33 18.24 38.30
CA GLN A 283 9.39 18.09 39.76
C GLN A 283 8.38 18.97 40.49
N SER A 284 8.17 20.23 40.05
CA SER A 284 7.18 21.10 40.67
C SER A 284 5.75 20.59 40.48
N VAL A 285 5.40 20.19 39.26
CA VAL A 285 4.05 19.67 38.96
C VAL A 285 3.80 18.31 39.61
N GLU A 286 4.81 17.41 39.60
CA GLU A 286 4.75 16.11 40.26
C GLU A 286 4.56 16.26 41.78
N THR A 287 5.19 17.27 42.39
CA THR A 287 5.03 17.54 43.83
C THR A 287 3.66 18.14 44.15
N GLU A 288 3.16 19.04 43.31
CA GLU A 288 1.88 19.72 43.52
C GLU A 288 0.67 18.80 43.26
N HIS A 289 0.68 18.05 42.16
CA HIS A 289 -0.48 17.29 41.70
C HIS A 289 -0.46 15.82 42.12
N PHE A 290 0.71 15.28 42.45
CA PHE A 290 0.88 13.87 42.82
C PHE A 290 1.70 13.74 44.10
N PRO A 291 1.20 14.12 45.29
CA PRO A 291 1.97 14.00 46.53
C PRO A 291 2.38 12.54 46.81
N ASP A 292 3.54 12.30 47.42
CA ASP A 292 4.02 10.96 47.82
C ASP A 292 3.91 10.73 49.33
N PRO A 293 2.69 10.46 49.84
CA PRO A 293 2.48 10.24 51.28
C PRO A 293 3.18 8.98 51.80
N THR A 294 3.58 8.07 50.91
CA THR A 294 4.22 6.79 51.28
C THR A 294 5.74 6.82 51.19
N GLY A 295 6.34 7.91 50.72
CA GLY A 295 7.78 8.00 50.44
C GLY A 295 8.26 6.97 49.42
N LEU A 296 7.40 6.51 48.50
CA LEU A 296 7.77 5.57 47.45
C LEU A 296 8.87 6.13 46.54
N ARG A 297 8.79 7.39 46.13
CA ARG A 297 9.78 8.03 45.25
C ARG A 297 11.15 8.11 45.93
N ALA A 298 11.18 8.54 47.18
CA ALA A 298 12.42 8.56 47.97
C ALA A 298 13.05 7.17 48.14
N ARG A 299 12.21 6.13 48.35
CA ARG A 299 12.68 4.74 48.43
C ARG A 299 13.22 4.24 47.08
N ILE A 300 12.56 4.56 45.97
CA ILE A 300 13.03 4.19 44.62
C ILE A 300 14.34 4.90 44.30
N GLU A 301 14.47 6.18 44.61
CA GLU A 301 15.73 6.92 44.47
C GLU A 301 16.86 6.26 45.28
N GLN A 302 16.59 5.88 46.53
CA GLN A 302 17.55 5.17 47.38
C GLN A 302 17.92 3.78 46.83
N TRP A 303 16.93 2.98 46.42
CA TRP A 303 17.14 1.63 45.87
C TRP A 303 17.90 1.65 44.55
N THR A 304 17.76 2.73 43.77
CA THR A 304 18.45 2.91 42.49
C THR A 304 19.74 3.70 42.61
N PHE A 305 20.18 4.04 43.83
CA PHE A 305 21.36 4.89 44.07
C PHE A 305 21.33 6.20 43.27
N GLY A 306 20.14 6.81 43.13
CA GLY A 306 19.94 8.04 42.37
C GLY A 306 19.82 7.85 40.85
N LEU A 307 19.91 6.62 40.32
CA LEU A 307 19.80 6.37 38.89
C LEU A 307 18.40 6.71 38.34
N TYR A 308 17.33 6.44 39.09
CA TYR A 308 15.97 6.76 38.68
C TYR A 308 15.75 8.25 38.36
N PRO A 309 15.99 9.20 39.30
CA PRO A 309 15.82 10.62 38.99
C PRO A 309 16.86 11.12 37.99
N ALA A 310 18.08 10.56 37.98
CA ALA A 310 19.11 10.91 37.00
C ALA A 310 18.69 10.55 35.56
N CYS A 311 18.13 9.36 35.33
CA CYS A 311 17.65 8.94 34.01
C CYS A 311 16.55 9.86 33.50
N ILE A 312 15.56 10.21 34.33
CA ILE A 312 14.48 11.14 33.95
C ILE A 312 15.07 12.52 33.64
N LYS A 313 15.96 13.02 34.50
CA LYS A 313 16.64 14.29 34.32
C LYS A 313 17.41 14.34 33.00
N TYR A 314 18.24 13.34 32.70
CA TYR A 314 19.04 13.31 31.47
C TYR A 314 18.18 13.12 30.21
N LEU A 315 17.11 12.33 30.29
CA LEU A 315 16.19 12.14 29.19
C LEU A 315 15.43 13.44 28.86
N MET A 316 14.99 14.18 29.87
CA MET A 316 14.40 15.52 29.70
C MET A 316 15.43 16.55 29.24
N SER A 317 16.70 16.41 29.63
CA SER A 317 17.79 17.30 29.20
C SER A 317 18.05 17.23 27.69
N ALA A 318 17.74 16.11 27.05
CA ALA A 318 17.81 15.99 25.59
C ALA A 318 16.78 16.90 24.88
N PHE A 319 15.75 17.35 25.60
CA PHE A 319 14.68 18.23 25.12
C PHE A 319 14.78 19.64 25.70
N ASP A 320 15.56 19.87 26.77
CA ASP A 320 16.00 21.20 27.23
C ASP A 320 17.11 21.72 26.30
N VAL A 321 16.75 22.05 25.06
CA VAL A 321 17.65 22.78 24.14
C VAL A 321 17.54 24.27 24.50
N PRO A 322 18.66 24.96 24.79
CA PRO A 322 18.67 26.37 25.20
C PRO A 322 18.21 27.33 24.09
#